data_AF-A0A8S3G0F2-F1
#
_entry.id   AF-A0A8S3G0F2-F1
#
_cell.length_a   1.000
_cell.length_b   1.000
_cell.length_c   1.000
_cell.angle_alpha   90.00
_cell.angle_beta   90.00
_cell.angle_gamma   90.00
#
_symmetry.space_group_name_H-M   'P 1'
#
loop_
_entity.id
_entity.type
_entity.pdbx_description
1 polymer ?
#
loop_
_entity_poly.entity_id
_entity_poly.type
_entity_poly.pdbx_seq_one_letter_code
_entity_poly.pdbx_strand_id
1 'polypeptide(L)'
;NGTPSAELLANLTSSCEPPTKVPRISESQTNTNVSPVSFDAPKRTRFTFRPEHLDILEKAFLDNPYPDPRRREDIARVCNEARTRIEGTNEVLNERDRVTDAIVTHWF
;
A
#
# COMPACT_ATOMS: atom_id res chain seq x y z
N ASN A 1 16.27 40.00 -48.31
CA ASN A 1 17.45 39.34 -47.74
C ASN A 1 17.18 39.07 -46.28
N GLY A 2 16.64 37.88 -46.06
CA GLY A 2 15.93 37.48 -44.86
C GLY A 2 16.85 37.23 -43.68
N THR A 3 16.29 37.59 -42.53
CA THR A 3 16.68 37.31 -41.16
C THR A 3 17.33 35.94 -40.93
N PRO A 4 18.41 35.88 -40.11
CA PRO A 4 19.03 34.63 -39.69
C PRO A 4 18.24 33.91 -38.58
N SER A 5 18.24 32.58 -38.68
CA SER A 5 18.18 31.57 -37.61
C SER A 5 17.12 31.73 -36.51
N ALA A 6 16.02 31.04 -36.78
CA ALA A 6 15.13 30.32 -35.87
C ALA A 6 15.64 30.11 -34.42
N GLU A 7 14.87 30.68 -33.50
CA GLU A 7 14.13 29.95 -32.45
C GLU A 7 14.91 28.85 -31.68
N LEU A 8 15.62 29.28 -30.64
CA LEU A 8 15.97 28.45 -29.49
C LEU A 8 15.08 28.84 -28.30
N LEU A 9 13.82 28.37 -28.32
CA LEU A 9 12.96 28.35 -27.15
C LEU A 9 12.23 27.00 -27.07
N ALA A 10 12.18 26.45 -25.86
CA ALA A 10 11.30 25.38 -25.40
C ALA A 10 11.67 23.91 -25.70
N ASN A 11 12.83 23.46 -25.20
CA ASN A 11 13.17 22.02 -25.16
C ASN A 11 13.43 21.52 -23.73
N LEU A 12 12.49 21.70 -22.81
CA LEU A 12 12.41 20.91 -21.56
C LEU A 12 10.94 20.64 -21.20
N THR A 13 10.19 20.11 -22.17
CA THR A 13 8.98 19.33 -21.87
C THR A 13 9.41 17.87 -21.73
N SER A 14 9.69 17.47 -20.49
CA SER A 14 9.82 16.05 -20.13
C SER A 14 8.39 15.50 -20.07
N SER A 15 7.89 15.09 -21.24
CA SER A 15 6.60 14.41 -21.37
C SER A 15 6.76 12.97 -20.91
N CYS A 16 6.05 12.59 -19.85
CA CYS A 16 5.82 11.19 -19.50
C CYS A 16 5.15 10.48 -20.68
N GLU A 17 5.91 9.67 -21.40
CA GLU A 17 5.33 8.69 -22.32
C GLU A 17 4.94 7.41 -21.54
N PRO A 18 3.71 6.91 -21.70
CA PRO A 18 3.27 5.65 -21.10
C PRO A 18 3.96 4.46 -21.79
N PRO A 19 4.37 3.42 -21.06
CA PRO A 19 4.96 2.23 -21.68
C PRO A 19 3.94 1.54 -22.58
N THR A 20 4.36 1.35 -23.83
CA THR A 20 3.60 0.76 -24.93
C THR A 20 3.28 -0.72 -24.67
N LYS A 21 2.06 -1.10 -25.07
CA LYS A 21 1.45 -2.44 -25.22
C LYS A 21 2.37 -3.66 -25.04
N VAL A 22 2.03 -4.46 -24.03
CA VAL A 22 2.44 -5.86 -23.87
C VAL A 22 1.94 -6.76 -25.03
N PRO A 23 2.71 -7.78 -25.45
CA PRO A 23 2.34 -8.66 -26.56
C PRO A 23 1.13 -9.54 -26.22
N ARG A 24 0.22 -9.65 -27.20
CA ARG A 24 -0.96 -10.52 -27.20
C ARG A 24 -0.52 -11.98 -27.25
N ILE A 25 -0.63 -12.68 -26.12
CA ILE A 25 -0.39 -14.11 -26.02
C ILE A 25 -1.55 -14.81 -26.74
N SER A 26 -1.25 -15.61 -27.76
CA SER A 26 -2.22 -16.43 -28.48
C SER A 26 -2.75 -17.53 -27.57
N GLU A 27 -4.05 -17.49 -27.26
CA GLU A 27 -4.76 -18.51 -26.47
C GLU A 27 -4.92 -19.80 -27.28
N SER A 28 -4.14 -20.82 -26.93
CA SER A 28 -4.41 -22.21 -27.32
C SER A 28 -5.55 -22.74 -26.47
N GLN A 29 -6.69 -23.08 -27.08
CA GLN A 29 -7.85 -23.65 -26.42
C GLN A 29 -7.53 -25.06 -25.89
N THR A 30 -7.54 -25.26 -24.57
CA THR A 30 -7.70 -26.59 -23.96
C THR A 30 -9.01 -26.64 -23.18
N ASN A 31 -9.99 -27.29 -23.79
CA ASN A 31 -11.28 -27.61 -23.22
C ASN A 31 -11.11 -28.58 -22.02
N THR A 32 -11.33 -28.08 -20.80
CA THR A 32 -11.53 -28.93 -19.62
C THR A 32 -12.87 -28.59 -18.99
N ASN A 33 -13.75 -29.57 -18.98
CA ASN A 33 -15.02 -29.56 -18.27
C ASN A 33 -14.71 -29.48 -16.76
N VAL A 34 -14.70 -28.27 -16.21
CA VAL A 34 -14.65 -28.03 -14.77
C VAL A 34 -15.98 -27.40 -14.36
N SER A 35 -16.76 -28.13 -13.58
CA SER A 35 -17.95 -27.62 -12.90
C SER A 35 -17.61 -26.29 -12.20
N PRO A 36 -18.51 -25.29 -12.18
CA PRO A 36 -18.26 -24.04 -11.47
C PRO A 36 -18.28 -24.33 -9.96
N VAL A 37 -17.12 -24.71 -9.42
CA VAL A 37 -16.88 -24.64 -7.99
C VAL A 37 -16.89 -23.16 -7.69
N SER A 38 -17.91 -22.66 -6.99
CA SER A 38 -17.90 -21.31 -6.46
C SER A 38 -16.67 -21.19 -5.57
N PHE A 39 -15.62 -20.55 -6.09
CA PHE A 39 -14.40 -20.19 -5.37
C PHE A 39 -14.67 -19.04 -4.38
N ASP A 40 -15.78 -19.11 -3.64
CA ASP A 40 -16.02 -18.29 -2.47
C ASP A 40 -15.17 -18.83 -1.30
N ALA A 41 -13.88 -19.05 -1.56
CA ALA A 41 -12.91 -19.05 -0.48
C ALA A 41 -13.03 -17.69 0.21
N PRO A 42 -13.24 -17.63 1.53
CA PRO A 42 -13.32 -16.36 2.23
C PRO A 42 -12.07 -15.53 1.92
N LYS A 43 -12.25 -14.45 1.15
CA LYS A 43 -11.17 -13.54 0.79
C LYS A 43 -10.56 -13.05 2.10
N ARG A 44 -9.24 -13.24 2.27
CA ARG A 44 -8.50 -12.73 3.44
C ARG A 44 -8.82 -11.24 3.59
N THR A 45 -9.54 -10.89 4.67
CA THR A 45 -9.87 -9.50 4.96
C THR A 45 -8.57 -8.73 5.11
N ARG A 46 -8.42 -7.65 4.34
CA ARG A 46 -7.22 -6.81 4.37
C ARG A 46 -7.32 -5.87 5.57
N PHE A 47 -6.22 -5.75 6.31
CA PHE A 47 -6.07 -4.72 7.32
C PHE A 47 -6.13 -3.34 6.66
N THR A 48 -6.83 -2.40 7.29
CA THR A 48 -6.93 -1.02 6.81
C THR A 48 -6.42 -0.09 7.90
N PHE A 49 -5.43 0.75 7.56
CA PHE A 49 -4.95 1.76 8.49
C PHE A 49 -6.03 2.81 8.72
N ARG A 50 -6.24 3.12 10.00
CA ARG A 50 -7.13 4.17 10.45
C ARG A 50 -6.32 5.45 10.72
N PRO A 51 -6.94 6.64 10.73
CA PRO A 51 -6.21 7.89 10.92
C PRO A 51 -5.38 7.89 12.21
N GLU A 52 -5.91 7.35 13.30
CA GLU A 52 -5.17 7.25 14.57
C GLU A 52 -3.89 6.40 14.48
N HIS A 53 -3.86 5.39 13.60
CA HIS A 53 -2.67 4.59 13.37
C HIS A 53 -1.63 5.38 12.57
N LEU A 54 -2.08 6.11 11.56
CA LEU A 54 -1.20 6.90 10.68
C LEU A 54 -0.50 8.02 11.46
N ASP A 55 -1.20 8.72 12.34
CA ASP A 55 -0.60 9.78 13.18
C ASP A 55 0.59 9.26 14.02
N ILE A 56 0.44 8.05 14.58
CA ILE A 56 1.51 7.41 15.38
C ILE A 56 2.66 6.96 14.50
N LEU A 57 2.35 6.35 13.34
CA LEU A 57 3.33 5.83 12.40
C LEU A 57 4.16 6.96 11.79
N GLU A 58 3.53 8.04 11.33
CA GLU A 58 4.19 9.22 10.78
C GLU A 58 5.10 9.89 11.81
N LYS A 59 4.63 10.06 13.05
CA LYS A 59 5.47 10.59 14.12
C LYS A 59 6.70 9.72 14.38
N ALA A 60 6.51 8.41 14.42
CA ALA A 60 7.62 7.47 14.61
C ALA A 60 8.61 7.49 13.44
N PHE A 61 8.11 7.67 12.22
CA PHE A 61 8.93 7.77 11.01
C PHE A 61 9.79 9.03 10.99
N LEU A 62 9.25 10.17 11.44
CA LEU A 62 10.02 11.42 11.57
C LEU A 62 11.18 11.29 12.57
N ASP A 63 11.00 10.51 13.63
CA ASP A 63 12.05 10.25 14.62
C ASP A 63 13.11 9.28 14.09
N ASN A 64 12.69 8.14 13.54
CA ASN A 64 13.56 7.14 12.92
C ASN A 64 12.82 6.35 11.83
N PRO A 65 13.19 6.49 10.54
CA PRO A 65 12.54 5.78 9.45
C PRO A 65 12.88 4.28 9.38
N TYR A 66 13.86 3.82 10.15
CA TYR A 66 14.26 2.41 10.19
C TYR A 66 14.20 1.85 11.62
N PRO A 67 12.99 1.59 12.15
CA PRO A 67 12.82 1.05 13.50
C PRO A 67 13.26 -0.42 13.58
N ASP A 68 14.01 -0.76 14.62
CA ASP A 68 14.37 -2.13 14.98
C ASP A 68 13.13 -2.99 15.32
N PRO A 69 13.25 -4.34 15.30
CA PRO A 69 12.12 -5.24 15.61
C PRO A 69 11.38 -4.89 16.92
N ARG A 70 12.14 -4.61 17.99
CA ARG A 70 11.59 -4.21 19.28
C ARG A 70 10.81 -2.89 19.20
N ARG A 71 11.31 -1.93 18.42
CA ARG A 71 10.64 -0.65 18.22
C ARG A 71 9.37 -0.82 17.40
N ARG A 72 9.34 -1.73 16.42
CA ARG A 72 8.13 -2.06 15.65
C ARG A 72 7.04 -2.68 16.52
N GLU A 73 7.41 -3.57 17.45
CA GLU A 73 6.47 -4.13 18.44
C GLU A 73 5.88 -3.03 19.35
N ASP A 74 6.72 -2.10 19.82
CA ASP A 74 6.26 -0.95 20.62
C ASP A 74 5.27 -0.09 19.83
N ILE A 75 5.55 0.22 18.57
CA ILE A 75 4.66 0.99 17.70
C ILE A 75 3.33 0.25 17.49
N ALA A 76 3.37 -1.05 17.20
CA ALA A 76 2.17 -1.86 17.04
C ALA A 76 1.30 -1.85 18.31
N ARG A 77 1.93 -1.98 19.50
CA ARG A 77 1.24 -1.87 20.79
C ARG A 77 0.57 -0.51 20.96
N VAL A 78 1.29 0.59 20.72
CA VAL A 78 0.75 1.95 20.87
C VAL A 78 -0.40 2.21 19.89
N CYS A 79 -0.33 1.72 18.65
CA CYS A 79 -1.44 1.79 17.71
C CYS A 79 -2.69 1.05 18.22
N ASN A 80 -2.50 -0.16 18.76
CA ASN A 80 -3.61 -0.94 19.33
C ASN A 80 -4.22 -0.26 20.56
N GLU A 81 -3.41 0.31 21.44
CA GLU A 81 -3.88 1.07 22.62
C GLU A 81 -4.63 2.34 22.22
N ALA A 82 -4.18 3.04 21.17
CA ALA A 82 -4.90 4.19 20.63
C ALA A 82 -6.28 3.76 20.09
N ARG A 83 -6.33 2.61 19.42
CA ARG A 83 -7.56 2.06 18.85
C ARG A 83 -8.58 1.67 19.93
N THR A 84 -8.17 0.96 20.98
CA THR A 84 -9.07 0.58 22.10
C THR A 84 -9.56 1.82 22.85
N ARG A 85 -8.69 2.82 23.06
CA ARG A 85 -9.07 4.09 23.68
C ARG A 85 -10.16 4.82 22.90
N ILE A 86 -10.08 4.86 21.58
CA ILE A 86 -11.05 5.57 20.73
C ILE A 86 -12.38 4.82 20.65
N GLU A 87 -12.35 3.50 20.55
CA GLU A 87 -13.58 2.68 20.49
C GLU A 87 -14.32 2.66 21.85
N GLY A 88 -13.66 3.06 22.95
CA GLY A 88 -14.23 3.02 24.29
C GLY A 88 -14.43 1.59 24.80
N THR A 89 -13.90 0.59 24.10
CA THR A 89 -13.93 -0.81 24.50
C THR A 89 -12.69 -1.12 25.32
N ASN A 90 -12.91 -1.69 26.50
CA ASN A 90 -11.82 -2.30 27.30
C ASN A 90 -11.56 -3.76 26.86
N GLU A 91 -12.12 -4.17 25.73
CA GLU A 91 -11.97 -5.52 25.20
C GLU A 91 -10.85 -5.60 24.17
N VAL A 92 -10.33 -6.82 24.03
CA VAL A 92 -9.30 -7.21 23.07
C VAL A 92 -9.75 -6.83 21.67
N LEU A 93 -8.90 -6.10 20.92
CA LEU A 93 -9.16 -5.79 19.52
C LEU A 93 -9.41 -7.08 18.73
N ASN A 94 -10.39 -7.03 17.83
CA ASN A 94 -10.61 -8.09 16.88
C ASN A 94 -9.31 -8.37 16.12
N GLU A 95 -8.99 -9.64 15.86
CA GLU A 95 -7.74 -10.03 15.19
C GLU A 95 -7.57 -9.34 13.82
N ARG A 96 -8.68 -8.99 13.17
CA ARG A 96 -8.70 -8.26 11.89
C ARG A 96 -8.25 -6.81 12.00
N ASP A 97 -8.46 -6.18 13.16
CA ASP A 97 -8.18 -4.76 13.41
C ASP A 97 -6.92 -4.58 14.27
N ARG A 98 -6.30 -5.69 14.68
CA ARG A 98 -5.07 -5.68 15.48
C ARG A 98 -3.87 -5.37 14.60
N VAL A 99 -3.11 -4.35 15.00
CA VAL A 99 -1.81 -4.02 14.42
C VAL A 99 -0.76 -4.98 14.95
N THR A 100 0.00 -5.58 14.03
CA THR A 100 1.14 -6.45 14.32
C THR A 100 2.44 -5.80 13.86
N ASP A 101 3.57 -6.30 14.37
CA ASP A 101 4.92 -5.92 13.94
C ASP A 101 5.11 -6.10 12.43
N ALA A 102 4.54 -7.16 11.84
CA ALA A 102 4.57 -7.40 10.41
C ALA A 102 3.83 -6.30 9.64
N ILE A 103 2.65 -5.87 10.10
CA ILE A 103 1.89 -4.77 9.49
C ILE A 103 2.71 -3.47 9.54
N VAL A 104 3.33 -3.17 10.68
CA VAL A 104 4.22 -2.00 10.86
C VAL A 104 5.41 -2.10 9.90
N THR A 105 6.03 -3.28 9.78
CA THR A 105 7.17 -3.51 8.89
C THR A 105 6.84 -3.26 7.41
N HIS A 106 5.62 -3.54 6.97
CA HIS A 106 5.20 -3.28 5.58
C HIS A 106 4.83 -1.81 5.34
N TRP A 107 4.58 -1.05 6.40
CA TRP A 107 4.24 0.36 6.30
C TRP A 107 5.46 1.27 6.27
N PHE A 108 6.46 0.98 7.12
CA PHE A 108 7.77 1.65 7.13
C PHE A 108 8.54 1.35 5.85
#